data_AF-A0A7V9CLY6-F1
#
_entry.id   AF-A0A7V9CLY6-F1
#
_cell.length_a   1.000
_cell.length_b   1.000
_cell.length_c   1.000
_cell.angle_alpha   90.00
_cell.angle_beta   90.00
_cell.angle_gamma   90.00
#
_symmetry.space_group_name_H-M   'P 1'
#
loop_
_entity.id
_entity.type
_entity.pdbx_description
1 polymer ?
#
loop_
_entity_poly.entity_id
_entity_poly.type
_entity_poly.pdbx_seq_one_letter_code
_entity_poly.pdbx_strand_id
1 'polypeptide(L)' 'MNRDEIKGKIEQGQGKVKQAIGSATGDERLHDEGHADEASGEVREGAGKVRRNVGEAIENVGEKLKR' A
#
# COMPACT_ATOMS: atom_id res chain seq x y z
N MET A 1 -7.96 -8.29 -4.03
CA MET A 1 -7.29 -7.15 -3.35
C MET A 1 -8.24 -6.58 -2.32
N ASN A 2 -7.78 -6.43 -1.08
CA ASN A 2 -8.58 -5.80 -0.03
C ASN A 2 -8.46 -4.26 -0.10
N ARG A 3 -9.29 -3.56 0.69
CA ARG A 3 -9.33 -2.09 0.73
C ARG A 3 -7.98 -1.48 1.12
N ASP A 4 -7.23 -2.13 2.02
CA ASP A 4 -5.93 -1.66 2.50
C ASP A 4 -4.88 -1.67 1.38
N GLU A 5 -4.86 -2.71 0.55
CA GLU A 5 -3.98 -2.78 -0.62
C GLU A 5 -4.27 -1.70 -1.66
N ILE A 6 -5.55 -1.46 -1.95
CA ILE A 6 -5.96 -0.42 -2.91
C ILE A 6 -5.56 0.95 -2.37
N LYS A 7 -5.82 1.21 -1.09
CA LYS A 7 -5.48 2.48 -0.45
C LYS A 7 -3.97 2.70 -0.43
N GLY A 8 -3.20 1.67 -0.10
CA GLY A 8 -1.73 1.74 -0.13
C GLY A 8 -1.17 2.08 -1.51
N LYS A 9 -1.72 1.49 -2.57
CA LYS A 9 -1.34 1.82 -3.95
C LYS A 9 -1.68 3.25 -4.36
N ILE A 10 -2.83 3.76 -3.89
CA ILE A 10 -3.21 5.17 -4.13
C ILE A 10 -2.25 6.11 -3.41
N GLU A 11 -1.93 5.84 -2.15
CA GLU A 11 -0.97 6.63 -1.35
C GLU A 11 0.42 6.62 -2.02
N GLN A 12 0.89 5.47 -2.51
CA GLN A 12 2.12 5.37 -3.31
C GLN A 12 2.08 6.22 -4.59
N GLY A 13 0.97 6.15 -5.33
CA GLY A 13 0.79 6.96 -6.54
C GLY A 13 0.80 8.45 -6.25
N GLN A 14 0.12 8.89 -5.20
CA GLN A 14 0.12 10.29 -4.75
C GLN A 14 1.52 10.75 -4.31
N GLY A 15 2.23 9.90 -3.57
CA GLY A 15 3.60 10.18 -3.14
C GLY A 15 4.55 10.43 -4.31
N LYS A 16 4.52 9.57 -5.33
CA LYS A 16 5.31 9.72 -6.55
C LYS A 16 5.00 11.02 -7.30
N VAL A 17 3.73 11.39 -7.37
CA VAL A 17 3.32 12.66 -8.00
C VAL A 17 3.88 13.85 -7.22
N LYS A 18 3.79 13.85 -5.90
CA LYS A 18 4.35 14.91 -5.05
C LYS A 18 5.87 15.00 -5.18
N GLN A 19 6.59 13.87 -5.18
CA GLN A 19 8.03 13.82 -5.44
C GLN A 19 8.38 14.44 -6.80
N ALA A 20 7.67 14.04 -7.86
CA ALA A 20 7.91 14.55 -9.20
C ALA A 20 7.67 16.07 -9.30
N ILE A 21 6.58 16.56 -8.71
CA ILE A 21 6.28 18.00 -8.69
C ILE A 21 7.32 18.74 -7.85
N GLY A 22 7.63 18.28 -6.65
CA GLY A 22 8.63 18.88 -5.77
C GLY A 22 10.00 19.00 -6.42
N SER A 23 10.47 17.93 -7.07
CA SER A 23 11.71 17.94 -7.85
C SER A 23 11.65 18.91 -9.03
N ALA A 24 10.51 19.02 -9.72
CA ALA A 24 10.34 19.91 -10.87
C ALA A 24 10.26 21.39 -10.48
N THR A 25 9.69 21.70 -9.31
CA THR A 25 9.52 23.08 -8.81
C THR A 25 10.62 23.52 -7.85
N GLY A 26 11.51 22.60 -7.43
CA GLY A 26 12.50 22.85 -6.38
C GLY A 26 11.90 22.95 -4.98
N ASP A 27 10.73 22.33 -4.75
CA ASP A 27 10.07 22.30 -3.45
C ASP A 27 10.46 21.02 -2.69
N GLU A 28 11.50 21.12 -1.86
CA GLU A 28 12.03 20.01 -1.05
C GLU A 28 10.97 19.46 -0.08
N ARG A 29 10.09 20.32 0.46
CA ARG A 29 9.03 19.86 1.37
C ARG A 29 8.05 18.96 0.65
N LEU A 30 7.62 19.35 -0.54
CA LEU A 30 6.68 18.56 -1.33
C LEU A 30 7.31 17.23 -1.76
N HIS A 31 8.61 17.24 -2.05
CA HIS A 31 9.36 16.02 -2.33
C HIS A 31 9.37 15.06 -1.13
N ASP A 32 9.70 15.56 0.04
CA ASP A 32 9.79 14.75 1.27
C ASP A 32 8.42 14.24 1.72
N GLU A 33 7.36 15.07 1.62
CA GLU A 33 5.98 14.63 1.83
C GLU A 33 5.61 13.48 0.88
N GLY A 34 6.05 13.57 -0.38
CA GLY A 34 5.83 12.51 -1.35
C GLY A 34 6.55 11.20 -1.00
N HIS A 35 7.77 11.27 -0.44
CA HIS A 35 8.46 10.08 0.07
C HIS A 35 7.75 9.45 1.27
N ALA A 36 7.26 10.27 2.20
CA ALA A 36 6.52 9.79 3.35
C ALA A 36 5.21 9.08 2.95
N ASP A 37 4.46 9.67 2.01
CA ASP A 37 3.23 9.08 1.48
C ASP A 37 3.48 7.76 0.75
N GLU A 38 4.57 7.67 -0.02
CA GLU A 38 4.96 6.44 -0.70
C GLU A 38 5.29 5.31 0.29
N ALA A 39 6.16 5.60 1.27
CA ALA A 39 6.53 4.62 2.29
C ALA A 39 5.33 4.15 3.12
N SER A 40 4.44 5.07 3.50
CA SER A 40 3.20 4.75 4.20
C SER A 40 2.30 3.82 3.38
N GLY A 41 2.17 4.10 2.09
CA GLY A 41 1.40 3.28 1.17
C GLY A 41 1.99 1.88 0.97
N GLU A 42 3.31 1.74 0.90
CA GLU A 42 4.00 0.43 0.84
C GLU A 42 3.76 -0.40 2.10
N VAL A 43 3.86 0.22 3.29
CA VAL A 43 3.59 -0.45 4.56
C VAL A 43 2.14 -0.93 4.62
N ARG A 44 1.19 -0.09 4.21
CA ARG A 44 -0.24 -0.45 4.20
C ARG A 44 -0.54 -1.58 3.21
N GLU A 45 0.04 -1.53 2.01
CA GLU A 45 -0.11 -2.61 1.02
C GLU A 45 0.49 -3.92 1.54
N GLY A 46 1.69 -3.88 2.14
CA GLY A 46 2.33 -5.04 2.74
C GLY A 46 1.48 -5.69 3.83
N ALA A 47 0.97 -4.89 4.77
CA ALA A 47 0.06 -5.36 5.81
C ALA A 47 -1.24 -5.96 5.22
N GLY A 48 -1.81 -5.33 4.20
CA GLY A 48 -2.98 -5.83 3.48
C GLY A 48 -2.73 -7.19 2.82
N LYS A 49 -1.57 -7.37 2.17
CA LYS A 49 -1.16 -8.64 1.56
C LYS A 49 -1.01 -9.75 2.60
N VAL A 50 -0.35 -9.47 3.72
CA VAL A 50 -0.18 -10.45 4.81
C VAL A 50 -1.54 -10.91 5.33
N ARG A 51 -2.45 -9.97 5.62
CA ARG A 51 -3.81 -10.28 6.09
C ARG A 51 -4.58 -11.15 5.10
N ARG A 52 -4.50 -10.84 3.80
CA ARG A 52 -5.15 -11.64 2.76
C ARG A 52 -4.59 -13.07 2.73
N ASN A 53 -3.26 -13.21 2.68
CA ASN A 53 -2.64 -14.54 2.62
C ASN A 53 -3.00 -15.40 3.84
N VAL A 54 -3.10 -14.80 5.04
CA VAL A 54 -3.57 -15.49 6.25
C VAL A 54 -5.04 -15.91 6.13
N GLY A 55 -5.90 -15.02 5.62
CA GLY A 55 -7.31 -15.34 5.34
C GLY A 55 -7.45 -16.51 4.37
N GLU A 56 -6.74 -16.47 3.24
CA GLU A 56 -6.73 -17.53 2.23
C GLU A 56 -6.26 -18.87 2.82
N ALA A 57 -5.24 -18.87 3.70
CA ALA A 57 -4.78 -20.08 4.36
C ALA A 57 -5.85 -20.69 5.28
N ILE A 58 -6.57 -19.86 6.05
CA ILE A 58 -7.64 -20.29 6.95
C ILE A 58 -8.84 -20.81 6.16
N GLU A 59 -9.26 -20.12 5.10
CA GLU A 59 -10.37 -20.53 4.23
C GLU A 59 -10.11 -21.89 3.60
N ASN A 60 -8.90 -22.13 3.08
CA ASN A 60 -8.50 -23.42 2.52
C ASN A 60 -8.55 -24.58 3.54
N VAL A 61 -8.18 -24.31 4.80
CA VAL A 61 -8.28 -25.32 5.87
C VAL A 61 -9.75 -25.59 6.22
N GLY A 62 -10.56 -24.54 6.32
CA GLY A 62 -12.00 -24.66 6.56
C GLY A 62 -12.72 -25.45 5.48
N GLU A 63 -12.42 -25.20 4.20
CA GLU A 63 -12.99 -25.95 3.07
C GLU A 63 -12.62 -27.44 3.12
N LYS A 64 -11.38 -27.76 3.48
CA LYS A 64 -10.92 -29.16 3.60
C LYS A 64 -11.58 -29.91 4.75
N LEU A 65 -11.93 -29.22 5.84
CA LEU A 65 -12.59 -29.82 7.01
C LEU A 65 -14.11 -29.95 6.85
N LYS A 66 -14.71 -29.15 5.96
CA LYS A 66 -16.15 -29.21 5.66
C LYS A 66 -16.51 -30.32 4.66
N ARG A 67 -15.51 -31.05 4.15
CA ARG A 67 -15.64 -32.08 3.12
C ARG A 67 -15.56 -33.48 3.70
#